data_AF-A0A418VYT7-F1
#
_entry.id   AF-A0A418VYT7-F1
#
_cell.length_a   1.000
_cell.length_b   1.000
_cell.length_c   1.000
_cell.angle_alpha   90.00
_cell.angle_beta   90.00
_cell.angle_gamma   90.00
#
_symmetry.space_group_name_H-M   'P 1'
#
loop_
_entity.id
_entity.type
_entity.pdbx_description
1 polymer ?
#
loop_
_entity_poly.entity_id
_entity_poly.type
_entity_poly.pdbx_seq_one_letter_code
_entity_poly.pdbx_strand_id
1 'polypeptide(L)'
;MTDRIIRNMGAASLLIERDPRPGRAFVSVADVGTDRCRYMTSVTHSASVTLGFEAAEQHFGCPTKAVEWLDQRSADLATPVHPPQLAA
;
A
#
# COMPACT_ATOMS: atom_id res chain seq x y z
N MET A 1 4.28 -21.56 1.36
CA MET A 1 5.08 -20.44 0.81
C MET A 1 4.40 -19.17 1.25
N THR A 2 5.11 -18.29 1.97
CA THR A 2 4.50 -17.10 2.53
C THR A 2 4.50 -16.01 1.44
N ASP A 3 3.34 -15.82 0.79
CA ASP A 3 3.06 -14.77 -0.22
C ASP A 3 2.98 -13.36 0.44
N ARG A 4 3.87 -13.08 1.40
CA ARG A 4 3.86 -11.86 2.23
C ARG A 4 5.15 -11.06 2.02
N ILE A 5 5.03 -9.85 1.48
CA ILE A 5 6.12 -8.89 1.34
C ILE A 5 6.01 -7.87 2.47
N ILE A 6 7.13 -7.51 3.10
CA ILE A 6 7.19 -6.55 4.20
C ILE A 6 8.13 -5.39 3.81
N ARG A 7 7.63 -4.15 3.92
CA ARG A 7 8.42 -2.93 3.72
C ARG A 7 8.38 -2.08 5.00
N ASN A 8 9.53 -1.84 5.60
CA ASN A 8 9.61 -0.97 6.78
C ASN A 8 9.51 0.49 6.36
N MET A 9 8.69 1.25 7.09
CA MET A 9 8.38 2.65 6.80
C MET A 9 8.60 3.55 8.03
N GLY A 10 9.60 3.24 8.86
CA GLY A 10 9.82 3.91 10.15
C GLY A 10 9.06 3.22 11.29
N ALA A 11 8.08 3.89 11.89
CA ALA A 11 7.29 3.38 13.01
C ALA A 11 6.26 2.29 12.62
N ALA A 12 6.07 2.06 11.32
CA ALA A 12 5.16 1.03 10.79
C ALA A 12 5.81 0.27 9.63
N SER A 13 5.20 -0.85 9.25
CA SER A 13 5.55 -1.64 8.07
C SER A 13 4.36 -1.77 7.14
N LEU A 14 4.57 -1.65 5.83
CA LEU A 14 3.61 -2.05 4.82
C LEU A 14 3.75 -3.56 4.58
N LEU A 15 2.64 -4.27 4.65
CA LEU A 15 2.54 -5.68 4.31
C LEU A 15 1.75 -5.80 3.03
N ILE A 16 2.23 -6.63 2.11
CA ILE A 16 1.53 -6.95 0.87
C ILE A 16 1.29 -8.45 0.86
N GLU A 17 0.03 -8.84 0.76
CA GLU A 17 -0.42 -10.21 0.82
C GLU A 17 -1.31 -10.54 -0.39
N ARG A 18 -1.37 -11.81 -0.74
CA ARG A 18 -2.19 -12.27 -1.87
C ARG A 18 -3.68 -12.10 -1.57
N ASP A 19 -4.43 -11.50 -2.51
CA ASP A 19 -5.89 -11.52 -2.50
C ASP A 19 -6.39 -12.74 -3.28
N PRO A 20 -7.40 -13.50 -2.77
CA PRO A 20 -8.02 -14.59 -3.53
C PRO A 20 -8.63 -14.15 -4.87
N ARG A 21 -8.96 -12.86 -5.02
CA ARG A 21 -9.48 -12.31 -6.26
C ARG A 21 -8.35 -12.14 -7.29
N PRO A 22 -8.52 -12.65 -8.51
CA PRO A 22 -7.52 -12.50 -9.57
C PRO A 22 -7.14 -11.04 -9.80
N GLY A 23 -5.84 -10.79 -9.95
CA GLY A 23 -5.30 -9.45 -10.25
C GLY A 23 -5.36 -8.46 -9.10
N ARG A 24 -5.58 -8.91 -7.86
CA ARG A 24 -5.61 -8.08 -6.65
C ARG A 24 -4.60 -8.53 -5.60
N ALA A 25 -4.31 -7.64 -4.66
CA ALA A 25 -3.52 -7.91 -3.47
C ALA A 25 -4.09 -7.13 -2.28
N PHE A 26 -3.94 -7.69 -1.08
CA PHE A 26 -4.17 -6.96 0.16
C PHE A 26 -2.92 -6.18 0.53
N VAL A 27 -3.11 -4.93 0.92
CA VAL A 27 -2.06 -4.05 1.46
C VAL A 27 -2.49 -3.64 2.85
N SER A 28 -1.62 -3.80 3.83
CA SER A 28 -1.91 -3.45 5.21
C SER A 28 -0.75 -2.71 5.88
N VAL A 29 -1.07 -1.86 6.84
CA VAL A 29 -0.08 -1.19 7.70
C VAL A 29 -0.07 -1.91 9.04
N ALA A 30 1.10 -2.37 9.47
CA ALA A 30 1.31 -2.98 10.78
C ALA A 30 2.28 -2.16 11.63
N ASP A 31 2.10 -2.17 12.95
CA ASP A 31 3.09 -1.59 13.87
C ASP A 31 4.39 -2.39 13.82
N VAL A 32 5.53 -1.70 13.81
CA VAL A 32 6.84 -2.37 13.80
C VAL A 32 6.99 -3.30 14.99
N GLY A 33 7.39 -4.55 14.72
CA GLY A 33 7.71 -5.55 15.74
C GLY A 33 6.51 -6.26 16.37
N THR A 34 5.27 -5.95 15.97
CA THR A 34 4.08 -6.61 16.55
C THR A 34 3.20 -7.33 15.54
N ASP A 35 3.43 -7.14 14.23
CA ASP A 35 2.62 -7.72 13.14
C ASP A 35 1.11 -7.44 13.24
N ARG A 36 0.69 -6.54 14.14
CA ARG A 36 -0.72 -6.15 14.30
C ARG A 36 -1.10 -5.16 13.20
N CYS A 37 -1.89 -5.62 12.24
CA CYS A 37 -2.45 -4.76 11.20
C CYS A 37 -3.41 -3.73 11.81
N ARG A 38 -3.13 -2.44 11.57
CA ARG A 38 -4.02 -1.33 11.93
C ARG A 38 -5.04 -1.01 10.85
N TYR A 39 -4.64 -1.17 9.59
CA TYR A 39 -5.46 -0.86 8.43
C TYR A 39 -5.11 -1.82 7.31
N MET A 40 -6.12 -2.22 6.53
CA MET A 40 -5.97 -3.13 5.41
C MET A 40 -6.96 -2.76 4.30
N THR A 41 -6.48 -2.77 3.06
CA THR A 41 -7.32 -2.54 1.87
C THR A 41 -6.92 -3.50 0.75
N SER A 42 -7.84 -3.77 -0.17
CA SER A 42 -7.55 -4.58 -1.37
C SER A 42 -7.44 -3.70 -2.59
N VAL A 43 -6.31 -3.78 -3.28
CA VAL A 43 -6.00 -2.99 -4.47
C VAL A 43 -5.70 -3.89 -5.66
N THR A 44 -5.59 -3.31 -6.85
CA THR A 44 -5.08 -4.03 -8.03
C THR A 44 -3.62 -4.42 -7.82
N HIS A 45 -3.17 -5.48 -8.49
CA HIS A 45 -1.80 -5.95 -8.37
C HIS A 45 -0.79 -4.85 -8.75
N SER A 46 -1.05 -4.09 -9.81
CA SER A 46 -0.22 -2.93 -10.21
C SER A 46 -0.12 -1.88 -9.12
N ALA A 47 -1.23 -1.50 -8.48
CA ALA A 47 -1.23 -0.55 -7.38
C ALA A 47 -0.44 -1.08 -6.18
N SER A 48 -0.56 -2.37 -5.84
CA SER A 48 0.22 -2.97 -4.75
C SER A 48 1.73 -2.92 -5.00
N VAL A 49 2.17 -3.13 -6.24
CA VAL A 49 3.57 -3.02 -6.64
C VAL A 49 4.05 -1.57 -6.47
N THR A 50 3.29 -0.59 -6.96
CA THR A 50 3.61 0.84 -6.80
C THR A 50 3.72 1.22 -5.32
N LEU A 51 2.72 0.87 -4.50
CA LEU A 51 2.73 1.11 -3.07
C LEU A 51 3.94 0.47 -2.39
N GLY A 52 4.32 -0.74 -2.79
CA GLY A 52 5.49 -1.45 -2.28
C GLY A 52 6.83 -0.77 -2.58
N PHE A 53 6.95 -0.08 -3.73
CA PHE A 53 8.12 0.74 -4.05
C PHE A 53 8.10 2.06 -3.27
N GLU A 54 6.98 2.79 -3.29
CA GLU A 54 6.86 4.08 -2.60
C GLU A 54 7.06 3.93 -1.08
N ALA A 55 6.59 2.83 -0.49
CA ALA A 55 6.79 2.51 0.92
C ALA A 55 8.26 2.40 1.32
N ALA A 56 9.14 1.93 0.42
CA ALA A 56 10.57 1.79 0.73
C ALA A 56 11.25 3.13 1.03
N GLU A 57 10.69 4.23 0.52
CA GLU A 57 11.18 5.59 0.71
C GLU A 57 10.48 6.33 1.87
N GLN A 58 9.48 5.72 2.52
CA GLN A 58 8.74 6.35 3.61
C GLN A 58 9.43 6.17 4.96
N HIS A 59 9.41 7.23 5.77
CA HIS A 59 9.95 7.22 7.14
C HIS A 59 8.97 7.91 8.11
N PHE A 60 7.86 7.26 8.41
CA PHE A 60 6.85 7.79 9.33
C PHE A 60 7.33 7.69 10.78
N GLY A 61 7.26 8.80 11.52
CA GLY A 61 7.47 8.81 12.97
C GLY A 61 6.27 8.29 13.78
N CYS A 62 5.12 8.05 13.14
CA CYS A 62 3.89 7.59 13.78
C CYS A 62 3.13 6.61 12.85
N PRO A 63 2.64 5.46 13.36
CA PRO A 63 1.89 4.51 12.55
C PRO A 63 0.59 5.08 11.94
N THR A 64 -0.07 6.02 12.62
CA THR A 64 -1.29 6.66 12.08
C THR A 64 -1.01 7.42 10.79
N LYS A 65 0.17 8.05 10.65
CA LYS A 65 0.56 8.73 9.41
C LYS A 65 0.80 7.75 8.26
N ALA A 66 1.31 6.55 8.57
CA ALA A 66 1.43 5.48 7.58
C ALA A 66 0.06 4.99 7.10
N VAL A 67 -0.94 4.93 7.99
CA VAL A 67 -2.33 4.58 7.64
C VAL A 67 -2.94 5.66 6.74
N GLU A 68 -2.84 6.94 7.12
CA GLU A 68 -3.34 8.07 6.31
C GLU A 68 -2.71 8.08 4.90
N TRP A 69 -1.39 7.83 4.82
CA TRP A 69 -0.68 7.72 3.55
C TRP A 69 -1.21 6.57 2.69
N LEU A 70 -1.37 5.37 3.26
CA LEU A 70 -1.86 4.21 2.50
C LEU A 70 -3.29 4.44 2.00
N ASP A 71 -4.16 4.99 2.84
CA ASP A 71 -5.55 5.29 2.48
C ASP A 71 -5.60 6.24 1.27
N GLN A 72 -4.90 7.39 1.36
CA GLN A 72 -4.84 8.38 0.28
C GLN A 72 -4.23 7.80 -1.00
N ARG A 73 -3.05 7.16 -0.92
CA ARG A 73 -2.37 6.65 -2.12
C ARG A 73 -3.13 5.51 -2.78
N SER A 74 -3.79 4.66 -2.00
CA SER A 74 -4.63 3.61 -2.57
C SER A 74 -5.83 4.18 -3.32
N ALA A 75 -6.41 5.28 -2.84
CA ALA A 75 -7.48 6.00 -3.54
C ALA A 75 -6.99 6.71 -4.81
N ASP A 76 -5.82 7.35 -4.77
CA ASP A 76 -5.20 7.98 -5.94
C ASP A 76 -4.96 6.96 -7.06
N LEU A 77 -4.42 5.79 -6.71
CA LEU A 77 -4.11 4.70 -7.64
C LEU A 77 -5.38 3.97 -8.14
N ALA A 78 -6.49 4.05 -7.39
CA ALA A 78 -7.78 3.54 -7.81
C ALA A 78 -8.49 4.48 -8.80
N THR A 79 -8.16 5.77 -8.78
CA THR A 79 -8.72 6.74 -9.72
C THR A 79 -8.10 6.52 -11.10
N PRO A 80 -8.89 6.29 -12.16
CA PRO A 80 -8.32 6.16 -13.50
C PRO A 80 -7.59 7.46 -13.85
N VAL A 81 -6.27 7.38 -13.99
CA VAL A 81 -5.46 8.45 -14.54
C VAL A 81 -5.97 8.65 -15.97
N HIS A 82 -6.81 9.66 -16.16
CA HIS A 82 -7.21 10.05 -17.50
C HIS A 82 -5.92 10.42 -18.23
N PRO A 83 -5.65 9.87 -19.43
CA PRO A 83 -4.55 10.36 -20.23
C PRO A 83 -4.75 11.88 -20.41
N PRO A 84 -3.67 12.69 -20.39
CA PRO A 84 -3.79 14.10 -20.65
C PRO A 84 -4.55 14.26 -21.97
N GLN A 85 -5.72 14.89 -21.94
CA GLN A 85 -6.46 15.20 -23.15
C GLN A 85 -5.55 16.11 -23.97
N LEU A 86 -5.03 15.59 -25.08
CA LEU A 86 -4.35 16.41 -26.07
C LEU A 86 -5.38 17.47 -26.50
N ALA A 87 -5.12 18.74 -26.19
CA ALA A 87 -5.89 19.84 -26.73
C ALA A 87 -5.81 19.75 -28.26
N ALA A 88 -6.96 19.58 -28.90
CA ALA A 88 -7.10 19.54 -30.35
C ALA A 88 -6.84 20.92 -30.97
#